data_AF-A0A6B2FLT8-F1
#
_entry.id   AF-A0A6B2FLT8-F1
#
_cell.length_a   1.000
_cell.length_b   1.000
_cell.length_c   1.000
_cell.angle_alpha   90.00
_cell.angle_beta   90.00
_cell.angle_gamma   90.00
#
_symmetry.space_group_name_H-M   'P 1'
#
loop_
_entity.id
_entity.type
_entity.pdbx_description
1 polymer ?
#
loop_
_entity_poly.entity_id
_entity_poly.type
_entity_poly.pdbx_seq_one_letter_code
_entity_poly.pdbx_strand_id
1 'polypeptide(L)'
;MKKTALIASILMSAVSFGAVAATQISKDEADHFKLTSLGNVNVSASGGTISSPSDLHEKLSKLADDKGGEYYRIIAAREHGPNFEAVAEVYKKADK
;
A
#
# COMPACT_ATOMS: atom_id res chain seq x y z
N MET A 1 37.48 -5.52 -46.01
CA MET A 1 36.75 -4.45 -45.31
C MET A 1 35.70 -5.08 -44.41
N LYS A 2 35.63 -4.59 -43.17
CA LYS A 2 34.91 -5.12 -42.02
C LYS A 2 33.39 -4.98 -42.20
N LYS A 3 32.60 -6.01 -41.93
CA LYS A 3 31.16 -5.88 -41.58
C LYS A 3 30.83 -6.83 -40.43
N THR A 4 31.38 -6.45 -39.29
CA THR A 4 31.08 -7.01 -37.97
C THR A 4 29.63 -6.73 -37.61
N ALA A 5 28.94 -7.80 -37.22
CA ALA A 5 27.93 -7.85 -36.17
C ALA A 5 26.81 -6.80 -36.20
N LEU A 6 25.70 -7.15 -36.86
CA LEU A 6 24.37 -6.65 -36.53
C LEU A 6 23.89 -7.39 -35.27
N ILE A 7 24.28 -6.89 -34.09
CA ILE A 7 23.64 -7.23 -32.81
C ILE A 7 23.37 -5.91 -32.10
N ALA A 8 22.27 -5.25 -32.48
CA ALA A 8 21.73 -4.12 -31.75
C ALA A 8 20.63 -4.65 -30.82
N SER A 9 21.05 -5.01 -29.61
CA SER A 9 20.22 -5.45 -28.49
C SER A 9 19.16 -4.41 -28.12
N ILE A 10 17.89 -4.68 -28.41
CA ILE A 10 16.76 -3.94 -27.82
C ILE A 10 16.41 -4.65 -26.51
N LEU A 11 17.03 -4.21 -25.42
CA LEU A 11 16.57 -4.48 -24.06
C LEU A 11 16.17 -3.14 -23.45
N MET A 12 15.02 -2.63 -23.86
CA MET A 12 14.31 -1.58 -23.12
C MET A 12 13.16 -2.23 -22.36
N SER A 13 13.51 -2.98 -21.32
CA SER A 13 12.60 -3.27 -20.23
C SER A 13 12.40 -1.99 -19.43
N ALA A 14 11.42 -1.19 -19.85
CA ALA A 14 10.90 -0.09 -19.04
C ALA A 14 10.26 -0.71 -17.80
N VAL A 15 10.95 -0.64 -16.66
CA VAL A 15 10.34 -0.98 -15.37
C VAL A 15 9.41 0.18 -15.02
N SER A 16 8.14 0.03 -15.40
CA SER A 16 7.09 0.97 -15.02
C SER A 16 6.90 0.89 -13.51
N PHE A 17 7.54 1.78 -12.75
CA PHE A 17 7.16 2.08 -11.38
C PHE A 17 5.90 2.94 -11.44
N GLY A 18 4.75 2.30 -11.72
CA GLY A 18 3.46 2.92 -11.47
C GLY A 18 3.34 3.26 -9.98
N ALA A 19 2.63 4.34 -9.64
CA ALA A 19 2.41 4.75 -8.27
C ALA A 19 1.87 3.57 -7.45
N VAL A 20 2.71 3.01 -6.57
CA VAL A 20 2.33 1.90 -5.71
C VAL A 20 1.55 2.51 -4.57
N ALA A 21 0.21 2.49 -4.68
CA ALA A 21 -0.64 2.73 -3.52
C ALA A 21 -0.31 1.67 -2.46
N ALA A 22 -0.27 2.06 -1.18
CA ALA A 22 0.06 1.14 -0.11
C ALA A 22 -0.81 -0.11 -0.23
N THR A 23 -0.19 -1.27 -0.18
CA THR A 23 -0.90 -2.55 -0.39
C THR A 23 -1.36 -3.12 0.94
N GLN A 24 -2.58 -3.66 0.95
CA GLN A 24 -3.07 -4.35 2.13
C GLN A 24 -2.36 -5.69 2.27
N ILE A 25 -1.76 -5.93 3.44
CA ILE A 25 -1.06 -7.19 3.76
C ILE A 25 -1.74 -7.94 4.90
N SER A 26 -1.55 -9.25 4.92
CA SER A 26 -1.95 -10.11 6.02
C SER A 26 -0.95 -10.08 7.16
N LYS A 27 -1.38 -10.53 8.34
CA LYS A 27 -0.50 -10.65 9.52
C LYS A 27 0.73 -11.51 9.22
N ASP A 28 0.53 -12.65 8.55
CA ASP A 28 1.60 -13.57 8.19
C ASP A 28 2.65 -12.94 7.28
N GLU A 29 2.23 -12.07 6.34
CA GLU A 29 3.16 -11.38 5.44
C GLU A 29 3.97 -10.32 6.20
N ALA A 30 3.33 -9.55 7.08
CA ALA A 30 4.05 -8.58 7.91
C ALA A 30 5.12 -9.25 8.78
N ASP A 31 4.78 -10.38 9.40
CA ASP A 31 5.67 -11.18 10.24
C ASP A 31 6.76 -11.89 9.40
N HIS A 32 6.42 -12.44 8.23
CA HIS A 32 7.34 -13.15 7.32
C HIS A 32 8.39 -12.22 6.70
N PHE A 33 7.96 -11.04 6.24
CA PHE A 33 8.85 -10.06 5.61
C PHE A 33 9.57 -9.14 6.60
N LYS A 34 9.35 -9.32 7.92
CA LYS A 34 9.94 -8.49 9.00
C LYS A 34 9.82 -6.99 8.69
N LEU A 35 8.63 -6.56 8.27
CA LEU A 35 8.39 -5.18 7.90
C LEU A 35 8.47 -4.27 9.12
N THR A 36 8.91 -3.02 8.91
CA THR A 36 8.99 -2.04 10.00
C THR A 36 7.64 -1.35 10.14
N SER A 37 7.01 -1.46 11.32
CA SER A 37 5.78 -0.72 11.62
C SER A 37 6.10 0.76 11.76
N LEU A 38 5.43 1.59 10.95
CA LEU A 38 5.45 3.05 11.04
C LEU A 38 4.37 3.59 11.99
N GLY A 39 3.62 2.69 12.64
CA GLY A 39 2.52 2.99 13.54
C GLY A 39 1.16 2.98 12.85
N ASN A 40 0.14 3.48 13.53
CA ASN A 40 -1.26 3.38 13.09
C ASN A 40 -1.78 4.64 12.35
N VAL A 41 -2.79 4.42 11.52
CA VAL A 41 -3.62 5.44 10.87
C VAL A 41 -5.08 5.10 11.15
N ASN A 42 -5.90 6.13 11.31
CA ASN A 42 -7.33 5.99 11.58
C ASN A 42 -8.15 6.70 10.50
N VAL A 43 -9.23 6.06 10.09
CA VAL A 43 -10.28 6.64 9.25
C VAL A 43 -11.54 6.65 10.07
N SER A 44 -12.01 7.86 10.39
CA SER A 44 -13.32 8.08 11.00
C SER A 44 -14.23 8.67 9.93
N ALA A 45 -15.36 8.03 9.69
CA ALA A 45 -16.39 8.50 8.78
C ALA A 45 -17.73 8.55 9.51
N SER A 46 -18.54 9.57 9.22
CA SER A 46 -19.82 9.78 9.87
C SER A 46 -20.89 10.02 8.81
N GLY A 47 -22.02 9.33 8.91
CA GLY A 47 -23.16 9.55 8.03
C GLY A 47 -23.01 8.94 6.63
N GLY A 48 -22.36 7.78 6.49
CA GLY A 48 -22.26 7.07 5.21
C GLY A 48 -21.18 7.56 4.26
N THR A 49 -20.21 8.35 4.74
CA THR A 49 -19.07 8.84 3.92
C THR A 49 -18.17 7.72 3.38
N ILE A 50 -18.23 6.54 4.01
CA ILE A 50 -17.70 5.30 3.46
C ILE A 50 -18.92 4.52 3.00
N SER A 51 -19.14 4.51 1.69
CA SER A 51 -20.28 3.80 1.09
C SER A 51 -19.88 2.39 0.66
N SER A 52 -18.58 2.12 0.54
CA SER A 52 -18.05 0.83 0.10
C SER A 52 -16.71 0.47 0.74
N PRO A 53 -16.38 -0.84 0.84
CA PRO A 53 -15.06 -1.30 1.28
C PRO A 53 -13.90 -0.69 0.46
N SER A 54 -14.14 -0.39 -0.82
CA SER A 54 -13.18 0.26 -1.71
C SER A 54 -12.81 1.67 -1.25
N ASP A 55 -13.78 2.50 -0.87
CA ASP A 55 -13.53 3.87 -0.39
C ASP A 55 -12.67 3.86 0.88
N LEU A 56 -12.91 2.87 1.74
CA LEU A 56 -12.13 2.66 2.94
C LEU A 56 -10.68 2.29 2.60
N HIS A 57 -10.51 1.31 1.70
CA HIS A 57 -9.21 0.86 1.25
C HIS A 57 -8.40 2.02 0.63
N GLU A 58 -9.02 2.82 -0.24
CA GLU A 58 -8.38 3.99 -0.85
C GLU A 58 -7.93 5.01 0.20
N LYS A 59 -8.80 5.35 1.17
CA LYS A 59 -8.44 6.29 2.24
C LYS A 59 -7.32 5.76 3.12
N LEU A 60 -7.38 4.50 3.53
CA LEU A 60 -6.36 3.88 4.37
C LEU A 60 -5.03 3.76 3.63
N SER A 61 -5.07 3.33 2.37
CA SER A 61 -3.91 3.24 1.48
C SER A 61 -3.25 4.61 1.33
N LYS A 62 -4.05 5.64 1.04
CA LYS A 62 -3.55 7.01 0.94
C LYS A 62 -2.94 7.52 2.24
N LEU A 63 -3.57 7.27 3.40
CA LEU A 63 -3.02 7.67 4.69
C LEU A 63 -1.73 6.91 5.03
N ALA A 64 -1.63 5.65 4.63
CA ALA A 64 -0.43 4.85 4.77
C ALA A 64 0.70 5.39 3.88
N ASP A 65 0.41 5.72 2.63
CA ASP A 65 1.34 6.35 1.68
C ASP A 65 1.83 7.71 2.17
N ASP A 66 0.90 8.57 2.63
CA ASP A 66 1.21 9.89 3.19
C ASP A 66 2.10 9.78 4.45
N LYS A 67 2.03 8.65 5.17
CA LYS A 67 2.90 8.32 6.31
C LYS A 67 4.25 7.72 5.89
N GLY A 68 4.47 7.46 4.60
CA GLY A 68 5.66 6.83 4.06
C GLY A 68 5.69 5.30 4.18
N GLY A 69 4.53 4.68 4.40
CA GLY A 69 4.36 3.23 4.37
C GLY A 69 4.05 2.72 2.98
N GLU A 70 4.57 1.54 2.67
CA GLU A 70 4.27 0.84 1.41
C GLU A 70 3.17 -0.22 1.60
N TYR A 71 2.87 -0.53 2.87
CA TYR A 71 1.93 -1.57 3.25
C TYR A 71 1.07 -1.09 4.40
N TYR A 72 -0.13 -1.64 4.50
CA TYR A 72 -0.95 -1.46 5.67
C TYR A 72 -1.76 -2.70 6.00
N ARG A 73 -2.19 -2.81 7.26
CA ARG A 73 -3.02 -3.89 7.75
C ARG A 73 -4.14 -3.32 8.58
N ILE A 74 -5.37 -3.61 8.19
CA ILE A 74 -6.54 -3.22 8.97
C ILE A 74 -6.54 -4.04 10.26
N ILE A 75 -6.47 -3.37 11.41
CA ILE A 75 -6.43 -4.01 12.73
C ILE A 75 -7.76 -3.90 13.47
N ALA A 76 -8.54 -2.88 13.14
CA ALA A 76 -9.88 -2.70 13.65
C ALA A 76 -10.74 -2.05 12.57
N ALA A 77 -11.96 -2.56 12.39
CA ALA A 77 -13.01 -1.91 11.62
C ALA A 77 -14.29 -2.08 12.43
N ARG A 78 -14.84 -0.97 12.91
CA ARG A 78 -16.01 -0.94 13.78
C ARG A 78 -17.01 0.07 13.26
N GLU A 79 -18.25 -0.35 13.21
CA GLU A 79 -19.38 0.53 12.94
C GLU A 79 -20.13 0.79 14.26
N HIS A 80 -20.38 2.05 14.55
CA HIS A 80 -21.10 2.52 15.71
C HIS A 80 -22.26 3.42 15.27
N GLY A 81 -23.38 2.79 14.90
CA GLY A 81 -24.56 3.46 14.37
C GLY A 81 -24.24 4.19 13.06
N PRO A 82 -24.41 5.52 12.98
CA PRO A 82 -24.07 6.28 11.77
C PRO A 82 -22.55 6.50 11.60
N ASN A 83 -21.74 6.15 12.59
CA ASN A 83 -20.30 6.38 12.58
C ASN A 83 -19.55 5.09 12.23
N PHE A 84 -18.52 5.20 11.42
CA PHE A 84 -17.63 4.13 11.06
C PHE A 84 -16.20 4.52 11.44
N GLU A 85 -15.50 3.64 12.13
CA GLU A 85 -14.11 3.81 12.49
C GLU A 85 -13.31 2.61 12.02
N ALA A 86 -12.26 2.86 11.25
CA ALA A 86 -11.27 1.87 10.90
C ALA A 86 -9.88 2.34 11.33
N VAL A 87 -9.11 1.40 11.86
CA VAL A 87 -7.72 1.60 12.24
C VAL A 87 -6.90 0.62 11.43
N ALA A 88 -5.88 1.13 10.75
CA ALA A 88 -4.88 0.32 10.09
C ALA A 88 -3.50 0.59 10.68
N GLU A 89 -2.69 -0.45 10.76
CA GLU A 89 -1.27 -0.36 11.06
C GLU A 89 -0.49 -0.25 9.75
N VAL A 90 0.44 0.69 9.68
CA VAL A 90 1.22 1.00 8.48
C VAL A 90 2.60 0.38 8.61
N TYR A 91 3.10 -0.21 7.52
CA TYR A 91 4.41 -0.82 7.45
C TYR A 91 5.21 -0.32 6.25
N LYS A 92 6.53 -0.35 6.39
CA LYS A 92 7.49 -0.05 5.33
C LYS A 92 8.42 -1.26 5.12
N LYS A 93 8.94 -1.44 3.90
CA LYS A 93 10.07 -2.35 3.69
C LYS A 93 11.24 -1.89 4.56
N ALA A 94 11.94 -2.87 5.13
CA ALA A 94 13.23 -2.58 5.73
C ALA A 94 14.18 -2.14 4.59
N ASP A 95 14.55 -0.85 4.58
CA ASP A 95 15.68 -0.38 3.78
C ASP A 95 16.91 -1.19 4.23
N LYS A 96 17.48 -1.96 3.30
CA LYS A 96 18.64 -2.82 3.54
C LYS A 96 19.91 -2.12 3.10
#